data_AF-A0A1Y3UG14-F1
#
_entry.id   AF-A0A1Y3UG14-F1
#
_cell.length_a   1.000
_cell.length_b   1.000
_cell.length_c   1.000
_cell.angle_alpha   90.00
_cell.angle_beta   90.00
_cell.angle_gamma   90.00
#
_symmetry.space_group_name_H-M   'P 1'
#
loop_
_entity.id
_entity.type
_entity.pdbx_description
1 polymer ?
#
loop_
_entity_poly.entity_id
_entity_poly.type
_entity_poly.pdbx_seq_one_letter_code
_entity_poly.pdbx_strand_id
1 'polypeptide(L)'
;MARRAARRVRWVLGEATAQATVEAAVLLPSFLIVILLALQPVCVLYTRAVMEGAAAETARLMVTGEADSRAEGESGGDGSDAYRAFALRRLAAVPDLSIFHAGGPLSWDVECSPASSGEGTVRVAITGAVTPLPVLGAFVGLWGSRNAQGDVEVTVEVTYAGRPSWLEGSYETWTAAWD
;
A
#
# COMPACT_ATOMS: atom_id res chain seq x y z
N MET A 1 9.85 -68.51 -12.10
CA MET A 1 9.93 -67.28 -11.26
C MET A 1 9.64 -65.97 -12.02
N ALA A 2 10.09 -65.80 -13.27
CA ALA A 2 9.94 -64.54 -14.04
C ALA A 2 8.50 -63.99 -14.17
N ARG A 3 7.48 -64.86 -14.34
CA ARG A 3 6.06 -64.44 -14.48
C ARG A 3 5.44 -63.83 -13.22
N ARG A 4 6.05 -64.02 -12.03
CA ARG A 4 5.61 -63.39 -10.78
C ARG A 4 6.26 -62.03 -10.55
N ALA A 5 7.49 -61.83 -11.03
CA ALA A 5 8.19 -60.55 -10.98
C ALA A 5 7.53 -59.51 -11.90
N ALA A 6 7.22 -59.88 -13.15
CA ALA A 6 6.56 -58.99 -14.11
C ALA A 6 5.17 -58.51 -13.66
N ARG A 7 4.42 -59.36 -12.94
CA ARG A 7 3.12 -58.98 -12.36
C ARG A 7 3.24 -58.01 -11.19
N ARG A 8 4.27 -58.17 -10.34
CA ARG A 8 4.54 -57.22 -9.25
C ARG A 8 4.98 -55.86 -9.75
N VAL A 9 5.89 -55.81 -10.73
CA VAL A 9 6.34 -54.54 -11.34
C VAL A 9 5.17 -53.80 -11.99
N ARG A 10 4.30 -54.51 -12.73
CA ARG A 10 3.12 -53.90 -13.35
C ARG A 10 2.06 -53.44 -12.34
N TRP A 11 1.94 -54.13 -11.21
CA TRP A 11 1.04 -53.72 -10.12
C TRP A 11 1.58 -52.47 -9.41
N VAL A 12 2.86 -52.45 -9.03
CA VAL A 12 3.51 -51.28 -8.39
C VAL A 12 3.53 -50.04 -9.29
N LEU A 13 3.79 -50.20 -10.59
CA LEU A 13 3.71 -49.08 -11.54
C LEU A 13 2.27 -48.56 -11.69
N GLY A 14 1.28 -49.45 -11.66
CA GLY A 14 -0.15 -49.08 -11.66
C GLY A 14 -0.55 -48.32 -10.40
N GLU A 15 -0.13 -48.80 -9.22
CA GLU A 15 -0.33 -48.14 -7.93
C GLU A 15 0.27 -46.74 -7.92
N ALA A 16 1.49 -46.57 -8.44
CA ALA A 16 2.17 -45.28 -8.51
C ALA A 16 1.44 -44.28 -9.43
N THR A 17 0.94 -44.73 -10.59
CA THR A 17 0.15 -43.87 -11.47
C THR A 17 -1.21 -43.51 -10.86
N ALA A 18 -1.87 -44.44 -10.18
CA ALA A 18 -3.12 -44.18 -9.49
C ALA A 18 -2.91 -43.19 -8.32
N GLN A 19 -1.87 -43.40 -7.52
CA GLN A 19 -1.49 -42.51 -6.42
C GLN A 19 -1.15 -41.10 -6.92
N ALA A 20 -0.39 -40.97 -8.01
CA ALA A 20 -0.07 -39.67 -8.60
C ALA A 20 -1.34 -38.90 -9.03
N THR A 21 -2.36 -39.59 -9.56
CA THR A 21 -3.64 -38.93 -9.90
C THR A 21 -4.45 -38.51 -8.68
N VAL A 22 -4.41 -39.29 -7.60
CA VAL A 22 -5.11 -38.96 -6.34
C VAL A 22 -4.43 -37.79 -5.64
N GLU A 23 -3.10 -37.78 -5.59
CA GLU A 23 -2.32 -36.65 -5.06
C GLU A 23 -2.57 -35.39 -5.89
N ALA A 24 -2.54 -35.47 -7.22
CA ALA A 24 -2.86 -34.33 -8.08
C ALA A 24 -4.29 -33.81 -7.89
N ALA A 25 -5.27 -34.70 -7.68
CA ALA A 25 -6.67 -34.35 -7.43
C ALA A 25 -6.87 -33.58 -6.11
N VAL A 26 -5.96 -33.70 -5.14
CA VAL A 26 -5.99 -32.95 -3.87
C VAL A 26 -5.08 -31.72 -3.94
N LEU A 27 -3.91 -31.84 -4.58
CA LEU A 27 -2.92 -30.76 -4.69
C LEU A 27 -3.43 -29.58 -5.52
N LEU A 28 -4.07 -29.84 -6.67
CA LEU A 28 -4.54 -28.74 -7.51
C LEU A 28 -5.62 -27.89 -6.81
N PRO A 29 -6.70 -28.47 -6.21
CA PRO A 29 -7.69 -27.67 -5.50
C PRO A 29 -7.10 -26.96 -4.27
N SER A 30 -6.26 -27.63 -3.49
CA SER A 30 -5.64 -27.00 -2.31
C SER A 30 -4.72 -25.84 -2.69
N PHE A 31 -3.92 -25.99 -3.74
CA PHE A 31 -3.09 -24.93 -4.28
C PHE A 31 -3.93 -23.73 -4.76
N LEU A 32 -5.01 -23.97 -5.51
CA LEU A 32 -5.92 -22.91 -5.95
C LEU A 32 -6.61 -22.21 -4.76
N ILE A 33 -6.98 -22.94 -3.71
CA ILE A 33 -7.54 -22.35 -2.48
C ILE A 33 -6.52 -21.43 -1.82
N VAL A 34 -5.25 -21.83 -1.73
CA VAL A 34 -4.18 -20.98 -1.17
C VAL A 34 -4.00 -19.71 -2.02
N ILE A 35 -4.00 -19.84 -3.36
CA ILE A 35 -3.93 -18.67 -4.25
C ILE A 35 -5.13 -17.74 -4.04
N LEU A 36 -6.35 -18.29 -3.98
CA LEU A 36 -7.57 -17.50 -3.75
C LEU A 36 -7.54 -16.79 -2.40
N LEU A 37 -7.03 -17.45 -1.36
CA LEU A 37 -6.87 -16.86 -0.03
C LEU A 37 -5.79 -15.77 -0.02
N ALA A 38 -4.71 -15.95 -0.79
CA ALA A 38 -3.60 -15.01 -0.91
C ALA A 38 -3.89 -13.81 -1.81
N LEU A 39 -4.88 -13.90 -2.71
CA LEU A 39 -5.19 -12.86 -3.70
C LEU A 39 -5.47 -11.50 -3.04
N GLN A 40 -6.41 -11.45 -2.09
CA GLN A 40 -6.77 -10.23 -1.39
C GLN A 40 -5.61 -9.64 -0.55
N PRO A 41 -4.89 -10.42 0.29
CA PRO A 41 -3.71 -9.91 0.98
C PRO A 41 -2.69 -9.27 0.03
N VAL A 42 -2.42 -9.90 -1.11
CA VAL A 42 -1.48 -9.37 -2.11
C VAL A 42 -1.98 -8.04 -2.70
N CYS A 43 -3.27 -7.93 -3.03
CA CYS A 43 -3.87 -6.68 -3.49
C CYS A 43 -3.76 -5.56 -2.46
N VAL A 44 -4.06 -5.85 -1.18
CA VAL A 44 -3.96 -4.88 -0.09
C VAL A 44 -2.51 -4.45 0.15
N LEU A 45 -1.56 -5.38 0.11
CA LEU A 45 -0.13 -5.07 0.22
C LEU A 45 0.36 -4.17 -0.92
N TYR A 46 -0.09 -4.44 -2.15
CA TYR A 46 0.19 -3.58 -3.28
C TYR A 46 -0.37 -2.16 -3.07
N THR A 47 -1.65 -2.04 -2.70
CA THR A 47 -2.28 -0.75 -2.39
C THR A 47 -1.49 0.01 -1.32
N ARG A 48 -1.13 -0.67 -0.23
CA ARG A 48 -0.32 -0.09 0.85
C ARG A 48 1.05 0.40 0.37
N ALA A 49 1.75 -0.38 -0.47
CA ALA A 49 3.04 0.02 -1.02
C ALA A 49 2.92 1.28 -1.90
N VAL A 50 1.85 1.37 -2.70
CA VAL A 50 1.57 2.57 -3.52
C VAL A 50 1.25 3.78 -2.62
N MET A 51 0.48 3.59 -1.54
CA MET A 51 0.20 4.64 -0.55
C MET A 51 1.48 5.13 0.13
N GLU A 52 2.37 4.22 0.56
CA GLU A 52 3.67 4.56 1.17
C GLU A 52 4.55 5.36 0.21
N GLY A 53 4.61 4.95 -1.07
CA GLY A 53 5.31 5.70 -2.11
C GLY A 53 4.73 7.10 -2.34
N ALA A 54 3.40 7.20 -2.50
CA ALA A 54 2.71 8.47 -2.72
C ALA A 54 2.89 9.43 -1.54
N ALA A 55 2.77 8.94 -0.31
CA ALA A 55 2.99 9.73 0.90
C ALA A 55 4.44 10.22 1.01
N ALA A 56 5.43 9.36 0.76
CA ALA A 56 6.84 9.73 0.82
C ALA A 56 7.23 10.77 -0.25
N GLU A 57 6.74 10.63 -1.48
CA GLU A 57 6.99 11.60 -2.54
C GLU A 57 6.33 12.95 -2.24
N THR A 58 5.11 12.93 -1.71
CA THR A 58 4.38 14.15 -1.32
C THR A 58 5.08 14.84 -0.15
N ALA A 59 5.56 14.09 0.85
CA ALA A 59 6.33 14.64 1.98
C ALA A 59 7.62 15.32 1.51
N ARG A 60 8.34 14.71 0.54
CA ARG A 60 9.53 15.33 -0.07
C ARG A 60 9.17 16.61 -0.83
N LEU A 61 8.08 16.61 -1.60
CA LEU A 61 7.62 17.80 -2.31
C LEU A 61 7.19 18.93 -1.37
N MET A 62 6.60 18.61 -0.22
CA MET A 62 6.25 19.61 0.80
C MET A 62 7.48 20.22 1.49
N VAL A 63 8.58 19.47 1.58
CA VAL A 63 9.85 19.95 2.15
C VAL A 63 10.58 20.87 1.18
N THR A 64 10.64 20.48 -0.09
CA THR A 64 11.40 21.21 -1.11
C THR A 64 10.58 22.26 -1.82
N GLY A 65 9.25 22.10 -1.81
CA GLY A 65 8.34 23.05 -2.41
C GLY A 65 8.33 24.31 -1.58
N GLU A 66 8.62 25.43 -2.21
CA GLU A 66 8.19 26.73 -1.70
C GLU A 66 6.66 26.69 -1.70
N ALA A 67 6.06 26.23 -0.59
CA ALA A 67 4.65 26.49 -0.34
C ALA A 67 4.54 28.00 -0.30
N ASP A 68 4.04 28.53 -1.41
CA ASP A 68 4.14 29.91 -1.82
C ASP A 68 3.70 30.83 -0.68
N SER A 69 4.68 31.42 0.02
CA SER A 69 4.47 32.57 0.92
C SER A 69 4.02 33.81 0.14
N ARG A 70 3.75 33.66 -1.17
CA ARG A 70 3.17 34.65 -2.07
C ARG A 70 1.66 34.49 -2.28
N ALA A 71 1.00 33.56 -1.60
CA ALA A 71 -0.47 33.42 -1.58
C ALA A 71 -1.18 34.36 -0.57
N GLU A 72 -0.51 35.40 -0.05
CA GLU A 72 -1.18 36.48 0.68
C GLU A 72 -1.92 37.47 -0.25
N GLY A 73 -1.81 37.32 -1.58
CA GLY A 73 -2.24 38.35 -2.55
C GLY A 73 -3.43 38.04 -3.46
N GLU A 74 -3.68 36.78 -3.85
CA GLU A 74 -4.70 36.49 -4.88
C GLU A 74 -5.50 35.21 -4.52
N SER A 75 -6.76 35.41 -4.11
CA SER A 75 -7.86 34.44 -4.03
C SER A 75 -7.49 32.95 -3.87
N GLY A 76 -7.12 32.55 -2.65
CA GLY A 76 -7.79 31.44 -1.95
C GLY A 76 -7.57 30.01 -2.45
N GLY A 77 -6.42 29.66 -3.02
CA GLY A 77 -5.99 28.27 -3.17
C GLY A 77 -5.09 27.85 -2.00
N ASP A 78 -5.60 27.03 -1.09
CA ASP A 78 -4.77 26.44 -0.02
C ASP A 78 -3.64 25.61 -0.65
N GLY A 79 -2.38 25.90 -0.32
CA GLY A 79 -1.22 25.14 -0.82
C GLY A 79 -1.32 23.63 -0.52
N SER A 80 -2.14 23.25 0.47
CA SER A 80 -2.49 21.85 0.74
C SER A 80 -3.17 21.14 -0.44
N ASP A 81 -3.94 21.86 -1.27
CA ASP A 81 -4.72 21.29 -2.37
C ASP A 81 -3.81 20.82 -3.53
N ALA A 82 -2.70 21.54 -3.78
CA ALA A 82 -1.71 21.15 -4.77
C ALA A 82 -0.99 19.83 -4.37
N TYR A 83 -0.63 19.69 -3.09
CA TYR A 83 -0.02 18.46 -2.57
C TYR A 83 -1.01 17.29 -2.60
N ARG A 84 -2.27 17.55 -2.27
CA ARG A 84 -3.35 16.56 -2.36
C ARG A 84 -3.56 16.09 -3.80
N ALA A 85 -3.64 17.01 -4.77
CA ALA A 85 -3.79 16.67 -6.18
C ALA A 85 -2.60 15.82 -6.69
N PHE A 86 -1.38 16.13 -6.24
CA PHE A 86 -0.21 15.32 -6.54
C PHE A 86 -0.34 13.89 -5.98
N ALA A 87 -0.71 13.74 -4.71
CA ALA A 87 -0.89 12.45 -4.07
C ALA A 87 -1.96 11.61 -4.79
N LEU A 88 -3.11 12.20 -5.11
CA LEU A 88 -4.19 11.53 -5.86
C LEU A 88 -3.74 11.05 -7.25
N ARG A 89 -2.92 11.83 -7.95
CA ARG A 89 -2.36 11.41 -9.24
C ARG A 89 -1.45 10.19 -9.11
N ARG A 90 -0.72 10.04 -8.01
CA ARG A 90 0.11 8.85 -7.72
C ARG A 90 -0.75 7.67 -7.32
N LEU A 91 -1.79 7.90 -6.52
CA LEU A 91 -2.75 6.88 -6.10
C LEU A 91 -3.58 6.31 -7.27
N ALA A 92 -3.67 7.02 -8.40
CA ALA A 92 -4.27 6.50 -9.64
C ALA A 92 -3.56 5.25 -10.21
N ALA A 93 -2.38 4.88 -9.69
CA ALA A 93 -1.73 3.60 -9.99
C ALA A 93 -2.42 2.40 -9.31
N VAL A 94 -3.30 2.65 -8.32
CA VAL A 94 -4.15 1.63 -7.71
C VAL A 94 -5.36 1.39 -8.62
N PRO A 95 -5.61 0.14 -9.07
CA PRO A 95 -6.80 -0.16 -9.87
C PRO A 95 -8.10 0.15 -9.13
N ASP A 96 -9.08 0.72 -9.86
CA ASP A 96 -10.43 0.98 -9.37
C ASP A 96 -11.28 -0.31 -9.35
N LEU A 97 -10.92 -1.20 -8.45
CA LEU A 97 -11.61 -2.46 -8.17
C LEU A 97 -11.70 -2.64 -6.66
N SER A 98 -12.84 -3.11 -6.16
CA SER A 98 -13.13 -3.27 -4.72
C SER A 98 -12.13 -4.17 -3.98
N ILE A 99 -11.46 -5.08 -4.70
CA ILE A 99 -10.40 -5.95 -4.16
C ILE A 99 -9.13 -5.16 -3.77
N PHE A 100 -8.89 -4.01 -4.41
CA PHE A 100 -7.76 -3.13 -4.15
C PHE A 100 -8.13 -1.97 -3.22
N HIS A 101 -9.28 -1.33 -3.47
CA HIS A 101 -9.83 -0.27 -2.62
C HIS A 101 -11.33 -0.06 -2.88
N ALA A 102 -12.06 0.43 -1.88
CA ALA A 102 -13.48 0.73 -1.92
C ALA A 102 -13.72 2.25 -2.07
N GLY A 103 -14.81 2.62 -2.75
CA GLY A 103 -15.26 4.02 -2.85
C GLY A 103 -14.80 4.79 -4.10
N GLY A 104 -14.00 4.17 -4.98
CA GLY A 104 -13.61 4.76 -6.26
C GLY A 104 -12.37 5.66 -6.21
N PRO A 105 -11.98 6.31 -7.33
CA PRO A 105 -10.68 6.96 -7.50
C PRO A 105 -10.42 8.17 -6.58
N LEU A 106 -11.47 8.75 -6.01
CA LEU A 106 -11.40 9.91 -5.11
C LEU A 106 -11.75 9.58 -3.66
N SER A 107 -11.85 8.28 -3.32
CA SER A 107 -12.14 7.82 -1.95
C SER A 107 -10.99 7.98 -0.96
N TRP A 108 -9.81 8.34 -1.45
CA TRP A 108 -8.63 8.56 -0.65
C TRP A 108 -8.77 9.83 0.18
N ASP A 109 -8.57 9.68 1.48
CA ASP A 109 -8.33 10.79 2.37
C ASP A 109 -6.83 11.05 2.45
N VAL A 110 -6.42 12.30 2.22
CA VAL A 110 -5.02 12.70 2.15
C VAL A 110 -4.87 13.92 3.04
N GLU A 111 -4.22 13.71 4.17
CA GLU A 111 -3.92 14.77 5.13
C GLU A 111 -2.45 15.18 5.00
N CYS A 112 -2.23 16.45 4.65
CA CYS A 112 -0.91 17.04 4.51
C CYS A 112 -0.70 18.03 5.66
N SER A 113 0.22 17.72 6.58
CA SER A 113 0.63 18.62 7.65
C SER A 113 2.01 19.21 7.35
N PRO A 114 2.09 20.49 6.95
CA PRO A 114 3.36 21.15 6.69
C PRO A 114 4.15 21.37 7.99
N ALA A 115 5.47 21.52 7.86
CA ALA A 115 6.32 21.93 8.97
C ALA A 115 5.99 23.37 9.38
N SER A 116 5.85 23.62 10.69
CA SER A 116 5.77 24.98 11.22
C SER A 116 7.09 25.71 10.97
N SER A 117 7.08 26.74 10.12
CA SER A 117 8.11 27.79 9.99
C SER A 117 9.57 27.32 10.19
N GLY A 118 10.17 26.73 9.14
CA GLY A 118 11.62 26.58 8.97
C GLY A 118 12.30 25.44 9.74
N GLU A 119 11.73 25.00 10.86
CA GLU A 119 12.14 23.83 11.63
C GLU A 119 10.94 22.93 11.88
N GLY A 120 10.87 21.79 11.19
CA GLY A 120 9.79 20.86 11.46
C GLY A 120 9.84 19.59 10.62
N THR A 121 9.05 18.64 11.11
CA THR A 121 8.78 17.39 10.40
C THR A 121 7.50 17.58 9.60
N VAL A 122 7.57 17.33 8.30
CA VAL A 122 6.38 17.22 7.46
C VAL A 122 5.76 15.86 7.69
N ARG A 123 4.42 15.81 7.75
CA ARG A 123 3.65 14.57 7.85
C ARG A 123 2.65 14.50 6.71
N VAL A 124 2.61 13.35 6.05
CA VAL A 124 1.57 13.01 5.08
C VAL A 124 0.92 11.71 5.52
N ALA A 125 -0.39 11.75 5.74
CA ALA A 125 -1.20 10.58 6.02
C ALA A 125 -2.16 10.31 4.86
N ILE A 126 -2.23 9.06 4.43
CA ILE A 126 -3.18 8.62 3.40
C ILE A 126 -4.01 7.51 4.00
N THR A 127 -5.33 7.67 3.94
CA THR A 127 -6.30 6.69 4.40
C THR A 127 -7.16 6.24 3.22
N GLY A 128 -7.36 4.93 3.12
CA GLY A 128 -8.27 4.31 2.18
C GLY A 128 -9.06 3.18 2.84
N ALA A 129 -10.08 2.69 2.15
CA ALA A 129 -10.89 1.57 2.62
C ALA A 129 -10.81 0.40 1.64
N VAL A 130 -10.99 -0.82 2.11
CA VAL A 130 -11.03 -2.03 1.28
C VAL A 130 -12.20 -2.92 1.70
N THR A 131 -13.00 -3.36 0.72
CA THR A 131 -14.09 -4.31 0.96
C THR A 131 -13.53 -5.73 0.98
N PRO A 132 -13.52 -6.43 2.12
CA PRO A 132 -12.93 -7.75 2.22
C PRO A 132 -13.83 -8.79 1.52
N LEU A 133 -13.22 -9.77 0.83
CA LEU A 133 -13.96 -10.91 0.27
C LEU A 133 -14.71 -11.68 1.38
N PRO A 134 -15.89 -12.27 1.11
CA PRO A 134 -16.73 -12.89 2.15
C PRO A 134 -16.00 -13.89 3.06
N VAL A 135 -15.10 -14.72 2.50
CA VAL A 135 -14.31 -15.72 3.25
C VAL A 135 -13.28 -15.06 4.17
N LEU A 136 -12.70 -13.93 3.74
CA LEU A 136 -11.72 -13.16 4.49
C LEU A 136 -12.38 -12.14 5.43
N GLY A 137 -13.62 -11.74 5.13
CA GLY A 137 -14.48 -10.87 5.92
C GLY A 137 -14.66 -11.36 7.36
N ALA A 138 -14.70 -12.69 7.54
CA ALA A 138 -14.77 -13.33 8.87
C ALA A 138 -13.53 -13.07 9.74
N PHE A 139 -12.38 -12.75 9.12
CA PHE A 139 -11.10 -12.52 9.78
C PHE A 139 -10.69 -11.05 9.85
N VAL A 140 -11.58 -10.12 9.47
CA VAL A 140 -11.30 -8.68 9.43
C VAL A 140 -10.83 -8.11 10.76
N GLY A 141 -11.31 -8.65 11.89
CA GLY A 141 -10.86 -8.24 13.21
C GLY A 141 -9.35 -8.47 13.47
N LEU A 142 -8.68 -9.27 12.63
CA LEU A 142 -7.23 -9.45 12.64
C LEU A 142 -6.48 -8.46 11.74
N TRP A 143 -7.17 -7.76 10.83
CA TRP A 143 -6.56 -6.92 9.80
C TRP A 143 -6.70 -5.42 10.03
N GLY A 144 -7.73 -4.96 10.74
CA GLY A 144 -7.88 -3.54 11.03
C GLY A 144 -9.22 -3.15 11.63
N SER A 145 -9.40 -1.86 11.89
CA SER A 145 -10.69 -1.25 12.22
C SER A 145 -11.62 -1.33 11.02
N ARG A 146 -12.92 -1.55 11.28
CA ARG A 146 -13.96 -1.38 10.27
C ARG A 146 -14.49 0.04 10.31
N ASN A 147 -14.72 0.62 9.14
CA ASN A 147 -15.50 1.86 9.03
C ASN A 147 -17.00 1.59 9.26
N ALA A 148 -17.82 2.65 9.24
CA ALA A 148 -19.27 2.55 9.45
C ALA A 148 -19.99 1.70 8.37
N GLN A 149 -19.35 1.54 7.20
CA GLN A 149 -19.84 0.78 6.05
C GLN A 149 -19.40 -0.70 6.09
N GLY A 150 -18.52 -1.07 7.01
CA GLY A 150 -18.02 -2.44 7.19
C GLY A 150 -16.75 -2.78 6.41
N ASP A 151 -16.16 -1.80 5.71
CA ASP A 151 -14.88 -1.95 5.02
C ASP A 151 -13.70 -1.85 5.99
N VAL A 152 -12.57 -2.44 5.62
CA VAL A 152 -11.32 -2.37 6.40
C VAL A 152 -10.59 -1.09 6.05
N GLU A 153 -10.30 -0.28 7.06
CA GLU A 153 -9.51 0.94 6.89
C GLU A 153 -8.01 0.61 6.81
N VAL A 154 -7.34 1.19 5.82
CA VAL A 154 -5.90 1.08 5.60
C VAL A 154 -5.32 2.48 5.63
N THR A 155 -4.53 2.76 6.66
CA THR A 155 -3.84 4.04 6.83
C THR A 155 -2.34 3.85 6.73
N VAL A 156 -1.71 4.77 6.00
CA VAL A 156 -0.26 4.91 5.90
C VAL A 156 0.11 6.32 6.29
N GLU A 157 1.16 6.44 7.09
CA GLU A 157 1.68 7.71 7.54
C GLU A 157 3.19 7.78 7.27
N VAL A 158 3.63 8.85 6.62
CA VAL A 158 5.05 9.12 6.40
C VAL A 158 5.40 10.47 7.00
N THR A 159 6.46 10.47 7.81
CA THR A 159 7.05 11.68 8.38
C THR A 159 8.43 11.91 7.78
N TYR A 160 8.74 13.16 7.45
CA TYR A 160 10.02 13.54 6.86
C TYR A 160 10.55 14.83 7.48
N ALA A 161 11.75 14.77 8.04
CA ALA A 161 12.46 15.95 8.52
C ALA A 161 13.16 16.62 7.35
N GLY A 162 12.65 17.80 6.95
CA GLY A 162 13.17 18.52 5.79
C GLY A 162 14.59 19.04 5.98
N ARG A 163 14.93 19.39 7.22
CA ARG A 163 16.25 19.86 7.63
C ARG A 163 16.94 18.80 8.47
N PRO A 164 18.14 18.33 8.09
CA PRO A 164 18.86 17.37 8.91
C PRO A 164 19.36 18.01 10.20
N SER A 165 19.36 17.23 11.29
CA SER A 165 19.72 17.72 12.63
C SER A 165 21.18 18.13 12.81
N TRP A 166 22.08 17.70 11.92
CA TRP A 166 23.49 18.08 11.94
C TRP A 166 23.76 19.43 11.27
N LEU A 167 22.78 19.99 10.54
CA LEU A 167 22.94 21.27 9.85
C LEU A 167 22.65 22.44 10.81
N GLU A 168 23.70 22.95 11.42
CA GLU A 168 23.65 24.12 12.31
C GLU A 168 23.48 25.44 11.51
N GLY A 169 22.81 26.44 12.10
CA GLY A 169 22.70 27.81 11.56
C GLY A 169 21.65 28.04 10.46
N SER A 170 20.86 29.12 10.51
CA SER A 170 19.83 29.40 9.48
C SER A 170 20.43 29.62 8.09
N TYR A 171 19.62 29.56 7.03
CA TYR A 171 20.08 29.94 5.68
C TYR A 171 20.74 31.33 5.69
N GLU A 172 20.16 32.28 6.44
CA GLU A 172 20.70 33.64 6.59
C GLU A 172 22.08 33.64 7.28
N THR A 173 22.25 32.77 8.28
CA THR A 173 23.52 32.60 9.00
C THR A 173 24.62 32.13 8.05
N TRP A 174 24.30 31.18 7.17
CA TRP A 174 25.24 30.69 6.17
C TRP A 174 25.54 31.71 5.09
N THR A 175 24.55 32.46 4.60
CA THR A 175 24.79 33.51 3.59
C THR A 175 25.65 34.64 4.15
N ALA A 176 25.46 35.03 5.42
CA ALA A 176 26.25 36.08 6.06
C ALA A 176 27.74 35.71 6.26
N ALA A 177 28.10 34.43 6.18
CA ALA A 177 29.51 33.99 6.26
C ALA A 177 30.30 34.24 4.97
N TRP A 178 29.62 34.54 3.86
CA TRP A 178 30.23 34.79 2.55
C TRP A 178 30.20 36.27 2.13
N ASP A 179 29.60 37.15 2.95
CA ASP A 179 29.69 38.61 2.82
C ASP A 179 30.89 39.17 3.59
#